data_AF-A0A9N9H6U8-F1
#
_entry.id   AF-A0A9N9H6U8-F1
#
_cell.length_a   1.000
_cell.length_b   1.000
_cell.length_c   1.000
_cell.angle_alpha   90.00
_cell.angle_beta   90.00
_cell.angle_gamma   90.00
#
_symmetry.space_group_name_H-M   'P 1'
#
loop_
_entity.id
_entity.type
_entity.pdbx_description
1 polymer ?
#
loop_
_entity_poly.entity_id
_entity_poly.type
_entity_poly.pdbx_seq_one_letter_code
_entity_poly.pdbx_strand_id
1 'polypeptide(L)'
;LSSNEAGPSYTPTYNLMETDEPVRSDSVLGFDSLALNEDGDNVDGITPSRLRLFEQHLDRVTSSPDFDGQRLFTTLIQDINNELPEDQRFTTEEAKAALKKMEDLNKVMYSGEVIYVI
;
A
#
# COMPACT_ATOMS: atom_id res chain seq x y z
N LEU A 1 -37.21 -66.07 -19.74
CA LEU A 1 -36.05 -65.33 -19.19
C LEU A 1 -36.19 -63.91 -19.71
N SER A 2 -37.01 -63.11 -19.02
CA SER A 2 -36.60 -62.16 -17.98
C SER A 2 -35.95 -60.94 -18.63
N SER A 3 -36.74 -59.91 -18.94
CA SER A 3 -37.14 -58.81 -18.04
C SER A 3 -36.09 -57.70 -18.06
N ASN A 4 -36.47 -56.63 -18.75
CA ASN A 4 -35.82 -55.32 -18.76
C ASN A 4 -35.75 -54.76 -17.33
N GLU A 5 -34.56 -54.45 -16.85
CA GLU A 5 -34.37 -53.73 -15.60
C GLU A 5 -34.12 -52.25 -15.92
N ALA A 6 -35.22 -51.50 -16.02
CA ALA A 6 -35.21 -50.05 -15.98
C ALA A 6 -34.98 -49.61 -14.52
N GLY A 7 -33.80 -49.06 -14.25
CA GLY A 7 -33.48 -48.45 -12.96
C GLY A 7 -34.21 -47.12 -12.76
N PRO A 8 -34.68 -46.81 -11.54
CA PRO A 8 -35.53 -45.66 -11.27
C PRO A 8 -34.81 -44.30 -11.34
N SER A 9 -35.49 -43.36 -11.99
CA SER A 9 -35.22 -41.93 -11.99
C SER A 9 -35.38 -41.34 -10.59
N TYR A 10 -34.31 -40.77 -10.04
CA TYR A 10 -34.38 -39.91 -8.87
C TYR A 10 -34.06 -38.48 -9.29
N THR A 11 -35.09 -37.65 -9.46
CA THR A 11 -34.95 -36.20 -9.43
C THR A 11 -35.42 -35.69 -8.07
N PRO A 12 -34.51 -35.28 -7.18
CA PRO A 12 -34.88 -34.37 -6.11
C PRO A 12 -34.97 -32.95 -6.68
N THR A 13 -36.21 -32.49 -6.86
CA THR A 13 -36.56 -31.07 -6.93
C THR A 13 -36.30 -30.41 -5.59
N TYR A 14 -35.34 -29.49 -5.53
CA TYR A 14 -35.28 -28.47 -4.49
C TYR A 14 -35.08 -27.11 -5.17
N ASN A 15 -36.19 -26.44 -5.48
CA ASN A 15 -36.18 -24.98 -5.60
C ASN A 15 -36.19 -24.45 -4.17
N LEU A 16 -35.01 -24.21 -3.62
CA LEU A 16 -34.85 -23.28 -2.50
C LEU A 16 -34.43 -21.94 -3.09
N MET A 17 -35.29 -20.95 -2.92
CA MET A 17 -34.98 -19.56 -3.18
C MET A 17 -33.76 -19.18 -2.34
N GLU A 18 -32.62 -18.92 -2.98
CA GLU A 18 -31.54 -18.16 -2.36
C GLU A 18 -31.22 -17.01 -3.30
N THR A 19 -31.51 -15.82 -2.80
CA THR A 19 -31.25 -14.52 -3.40
C THR A 19 -29.76 -14.35 -3.62
N ASP A 20 -29.28 -14.53 -4.86
CA ASP A 20 -27.91 -14.21 -5.23
C ASP A 20 -27.85 -12.78 -5.81
N GLU A 21 -27.73 -11.80 -4.91
CA GLU A 21 -27.08 -10.51 -5.14
C GLU A 21 -26.62 -9.99 -3.76
N PRO A 22 -25.57 -9.15 -3.64
CA PRO A 22 -24.38 -9.05 -4.48
C PRO A 22 -23.12 -8.94 -3.58
N VAL A 23 -22.16 -9.86 -3.66
CA VAL A 23 -20.82 -9.58 -3.10
C VAL A 23 -19.91 -9.06 -4.19
N ARG A 24 -20.00 -7.74 -4.39
CA ARG A 24 -18.90 -6.95 -4.92
C ARG A 24 -17.63 -7.37 -4.17
N SER A 25 -16.72 -8.06 -4.85
CA SER A 25 -15.33 -8.17 -4.41
C SER A 25 -14.68 -6.82 -4.69
N ASP A 26 -15.07 -5.82 -3.90
CA ASP A 26 -14.42 -4.53 -3.86
C ASP A 26 -13.71 -4.41 -2.52
N SER A 27 -12.39 -4.35 -2.60
CA SER A 27 -11.48 -3.75 -1.63
C SER A 27 -11.56 -4.23 -0.19
N VAL A 28 -10.53 -4.98 0.23
CA VAL A 28 -9.52 -4.42 1.14
C VAL A 28 -8.28 -5.31 1.10
N LEU A 29 -7.22 -4.81 0.44
CA LEU A 29 -5.87 -5.22 0.77
C LEU A 29 -5.71 -5.05 2.28
N GLY A 30 -5.36 -6.14 2.95
CA GLY A 30 -5.26 -6.22 4.41
C GLY A 30 -4.42 -5.08 4.96
N PHE A 31 -5.11 -4.07 5.50
CA PHE A 31 -4.56 -3.13 6.47
C PHE A 31 -4.48 -3.89 7.80
N ASP A 32 -3.55 -4.84 7.86
CA ASP A 32 -3.23 -5.54 9.10
C ASP A 32 -2.54 -4.54 10.03
N SER A 33 -3.38 -4.00 10.89
CA SER A 33 -3.14 -3.36 12.17
C SER A 33 -1.82 -3.76 12.86
N LEU A 34 -0.71 -3.14 12.44
CA LEU A 34 0.41 -2.89 13.35
C LEU A 34 0.22 -1.51 13.99
N ALA A 35 -0.62 -1.52 15.01
CA ALA A 35 -0.58 -0.55 16.10
C ALA A 35 0.79 -0.65 16.78
N LEU A 36 1.80 -0.04 16.16
CA LEU A 36 3.01 0.37 16.87
C LEU A 36 2.57 1.51 17.78
N ASN A 37 2.39 1.17 19.05
CA ASN A 37 2.50 2.13 20.14
C ASN A 37 3.90 2.74 20.04
N GLU A 38 3.99 3.92 19.43
CA GLU A 38 5.15 4.77 19.57
C GLU A 38 4.63 6.12 20.05
N ASP A 39 4.56 6.22 21.38
CA ASP A 39 4.48 7.48 22.10
C ASP A 39 5.47 8.47 21.49
N GLY A 40 4.94 9.39 20.67
CA GLY A 40 5.06 10.81 20.95
C GLY A 40 6.46 11.38 21.10
N ASP A 41 7.39 11.06 20.20
CA ASP A 41 8.61 11.84 20.10
C ASP A 41 8.81 12.31 18.64
N ASN A 42 8.35 13.53 18.37
CA ASN A 42 8.65 14.30 17.15
C ASN A 42 10.14 14.72 17.14
N VAL A 43 11.07 13.84 17.51
CA VAL A 43 12.48 14.20 17.76
C VAL A 43 13.22 14.63 16.50
N ASP A 44 12.70 14.23 15.33
CA ASP A 44 13.36 14.47 14.05
C ASP A 44 12.51 15.29 13.06
N GLY A 45 11.40 15.89 13.49
CA GLY A 45 10.62 16.80 12.62
C GLY A 45 9.63 16.12 11.66
N ILE A 46 9.31 14.83 11.88
CA ILE A 46 8.23 14.14 11.19
C ILE A 46 7.47 13.22 12.17
N THR A 47 6.14 13.21 12.08
CA THR A 47 5.30 12.30 12.87
C THR A 47 5.29 10.88 12.29
N PRO A 48 5.05 9.82 13.08
CA PRO A 48 5.00 8.45 12.58
C PRO A 48 3.98 8.25 11.45
N SER A 49 2.80 8.87 11.56
CA SER A 49 1.76 8.80 10.52
C SER A 49 2.22 9.44 9.21
N ARG A 50 2.95 10.56 9.29
CA ARG A 50 3.50 11.25 8.13
C ARG A 50 4.68 10.49 7.51
N LEU A 51 5.52 9.86 8.32
CA LEU A 51 6.59 9.00 7.85
C LEU A 51 6.03 7.82 7.04
N ARG A 52 5.01 7.11 7.56
CA ARG A 52 4.37 6.01 6.84
C ARG A 52 3.76 6.45 5.50
N LEU A 53 3.12 7.62 5.48
CA LEU A 53 2.59 8.20 4.25
C LEU A 53 3.72 8.48 3.25
N PHE A 54 4.83 9.06 3.71
CA PHE A 54 6.00 9.31 2.88
C PHE A 54 6.58 8.02 2.30
N GLU A 55 6.74 6.98 3.14
CA GLU A 55 7.22 5.66 2.72
C GLU A 55 6.32 5.05 1.64
N GLN A 56 5.00 5.10 1.82
CA GLN A 56 4.04 4.56 0.87
C GLN A 56 4.14 5.24 -0.51
N HIS A 57 4.29 6.57 -0.53
CA HIS A 57 4.46 7.29 -1.79
C HIS A 57 5.85 7.09 -2.39
N LEU A 58 6.90 7.03 -1.57
CA LEU A 58 8.24 6.70 -2.04
C LEU A 58 8.25 5.34 -2.74
N ASP A 59 7.73 4.30 -2.11
CA ASP A 59 7.67 2.95 -2.66
C ASP A 59 6.93 2.93 -4.00
N ARG A 60 5.85 3.70 -4.15
CA ARG A 60 5.14 3.82 -5.43
C ARG A 60 6.00 4.50 -6.48
N VAL A 61 6.67 5.60 -6.14
CA VAL A 61 7.52 6.35 -7.07
C VAL A 61 8.72 5.51 -7.53
N THR A 62 9.27 4.68 -6.64
CA THR A 62 10.46 3.85 -6.90
C THR A 62 10.11 2.52 -7.56
N SER A 63 8.86 2.07 -7.46
CA SER A 63 8.33 0.90 -8.19
C SER A 63 8.07 1.16 -9.67
N SER A 64 8.22 2.40 -10.15
CA SER A 64 8.06 2.74 -11.56
C SER A 64 9.17 2.08 -12.41
N PRO A 65 8.86 1.56 -13.61
CA PRO A 65 9.87 1.00 -14.51
C PRO A 65 10.92 2.03 -14.97
N ASP A 66 10.60 3.32 -14.87
CA ASP A 66 11.50 4.43 -15.21
C ASP A 66 12.41 4.85 -14.03
N PHE A 67 12.38 4.12 -12.91
CA PHE A 67 13.21 4.43 -11.75
C PHE A 67 14.59 3.75 -11.85
N ASP A 68 15.62 4.56 -12.08
CA ASP A 68 17.01 4.10 -12.27
C ASP A 68 17.78 3.83 -10.95
N GLY A 69 17.08 3.54 -9.84
CA GLY A 69 17.70 3.29 -8.52
C GLY A 69 18.12 4.54 -7.74
N GLN A 70 18.10 5.72 -8.38
CA GLN A 70 18.41 7.00 -7.74
C GLN A 70 17.48 8.13 -8.22
N ARG A 71 17.27 9.15 -7.40
CA ARG A 71 16.51 10.35 -7.77
C ARG A 71 16.98 11.57 -7.00
N LEU A 72 16.90 12.75 -7.63
CA LEU A 72 17.14 14.02 -6.94
C LEU A 72 16.07 14.25 -5.88
N PHE A 73 16.47 14.78 -4.72
CA PHE A 73 15.59 15.10 -3.60
C PHE A 73 14.44 16.01 -4.02
N THR A 74 14.74 17.07 -4.78
CA THR A 74 13.76 18.04 -5.27
C THR A 74 12.76 17.42 -6.24
N THR A 75 13.20 16.50 -7.10
CA THR A 75 12.32 15.76 -8.00
C THR A 75 11.45 14.77 -7.23
N LEU A 76 12.03 14.01 -6.31
CA LEU A 76 11.28 13.06 -5.48
C LEU A 76 10.16 13.76 -4.69
N ILE A 77 10.50 14.84 -3.96
CA ILE A 77 9.49 15.54 -3.16
C ILE A 77 8.39 16.14 -4.04
N GLN A 78 8.74 16.60 -5.25
CA GLN A 78 7.76 17.09 -6.21
C GLN A 78 6.83 15.95 -6.67
N ASP A 79 7.38 14.79 -7.02
CA ASP A 79 6.61 13.63 -7.44
C ASP A 79 5.65 13.16 -6.34
N ILE A 80 6.14 13.05 -5.10
CA ILE A 80 5.31 12.71 -3.94
C ILE A 80 4.21 13.76 -3.72
N ASN A 81 4.56 15.06 -3.76
CA ASN A 81 3.59 16.15 -3.54
C ASN A 81 2.57 16.33 -4.67
N ASN A 82 2.85 15.80 -5.87
CA ASN A 82 1.90 15.76 -6.97
C ASN A 82 0.81 14.70 -6.76
N GLU A 83 1.10 13.66 -5.98
CA GLU A 83 0.12 12.63 -5.62
C GLU A 83 -0.71 12.97 -4.38
N LEU A 84 -0.36 14.05 -3.68
CA LEU A 84 -0.96 14.45 -2.41
C LEU A 84 -1.89 15.66 -2.57
N PRO A 85 -2.98 15.70 -1.77
CA PRO A 85 -3.75 16.93 -1.55
C PRO A 85 -2.86 18.07 -1.06
N GLU A 86 -3.22 19.32 -1.38
CA GLU A 86 -2.42 20.50 -1.04
C GLU A 86 -2.15 20.62 0.47
N ASP A 87 -3.13 20.27 1.31
CA ASP A 87 -3.06 20.26 2.77
C ASP A 87 -2.16 19.15 3.34
N GLN A 88 -1.78 18.17 2.52
CA GLN A 88 -0.96 17.03 2.92
C GLN A 88 0.42 17.03 2.28
N ARG A 89 0.77 18.05 1.50
CA ARG A 89 2.10 18.15 0.89
C ARG A 89 3.18 18.20 1.94
N PHE A 90 4.26 17.46 1.69
CA PHE A 90 5.45 17.47 2.51
C PHE A 90 6.23 18.76 2.29
N THR A 91 6.66 19.38 3.38
CA THR A 91 7.66 20.45 3.32
C THR A 91 9.04 19.86 3.08
N THR A 92 9.98 20.70 2.65
CA THR A 92 11.38 20.28 2.49
C THR A 92 11.98 19.73 3.79
N GLU A 93 11.67 20.35 4.93
CA GLU A 93 12.18 19.93 6.23
C GLU A 93 11.59 18.57 6.65
N GLU A 94 10.28 18.39 6.45
CA GLU A 94 9.59 17.14 6.77
C GLU A 94 10.05 15.98 5.87
N ALA A 95 10.27 16.23 4.58
CA ALA A 95 10.80 15.20 3.67
C ALA A 95 12.25 14.82 4.03
N LYS A 96 13.09 15.77 4.43
CA LYS A 96 14.45 15.48 4.90
C LYS A 96 14.44 14.66 6.19
N ALA A 97 13.54 14.99 7.11
CA ALA A 97 13.29 14.20 8.32
C ALA A 97 12.87 12.76 7.98
N ALA A 98 11.95 12.60 7.02
CA ALA A 98 11.54 11.28 6.55
C ALA A 98 12.71 10.48 5.98
N LEU A 99 13.48 11.08 5.06
CA LEU A 99 14.61 10.41 4.43
C LEU A 99 15.70 10.03 5.42
N LYS A 100 15.98 10.89 6.40
CA LYS A 100 16.92 10.58 7.48
C LYS A 100 16.46 9.35 8.28
N LYS A 101 15.17 9.28 8.64
CA LYS A 101 14.61 8.09 9.31
C LYS A 101 14.71 6.84 8.44
N MET A 102 14.47 6.97 7.15
CA MET A 102 14.58 5.85 6.21
C MET A 102 16.03 5.41 5.99
N GLU A 103 16.99 6.34 6.06
CA GLU A 103 18.43 6.06 6.03
C GLU A 103 18.87 5.31 7.28
N ASP A 104 18.42 5.72 8.47
CA ASP A 104 18.65 5.00 9.73
C ASP A 104 18.11 3.55 9.67
N LEU A 105 17.03 3.34 8.91
CA LEU A 105 16.42 2.04 8.66
C LEU A 105 17.07 1.27 7.49
N ASN A 106 18.15 1.79 6.89
CA ASN A 106 18.82 1.23 5.72
C ASN A 106 17.91 1.00 4.50
N LYS A 107 16.84 1.78 4.35
CA LYS A 107 15.93 1.73 3.20
C LYS A 107 16.41 2.61 2.05
N VAL A 108 17.09 3.70 2.38
CA VAL A 108 17.63 4.67 1.42
C VAL A 108 19.00 5.14 1.86
N MET A 109 19.76 5.74 0.95
CA MET A 109 20.95 6.52 1.27
C MET A 109 20.73 7.94 0.73
N TYR A 110 20.96 8.96 1.57
CA TYR A 110 20.81 10.35 1.17
C TYR A 110 22.17 11.05 1.16
N SER A 111 22.67 11.36 -0.04
CA SER A 111 24.00 11.97 -0.21
C SER A 111 23.94 13.23 -1.07
N GLY A 112 24.29 14.37 -0.47
CA GLY A 112 24.17 15.70 -1.07
C GLY A 112 22.71 16.06 -1.33
N GLU A 113 22.24 15.79 -2.54
CA GLU A 113 20.85 15.98 -2.96
C GLU A 113 20.30 14.78 -3.74
N VAL A 114 21.02 13.66 -3.77
CA VAL A 114 20.61 12.45 -4.46
C VAL A 114 20.21 11.40 -3.42
N ILE A 115 19.09 10.75 -3.69
CA ILE A 115 18.54 9.66 -2.90
C ILE A 115 18.76 8.38 -3.69
N TYR A 116 19.36 7.40 -3.05
CA TYR A 116 19.56 6.06 -3.57
C TYR A 116 18.65 5.10 -2.80
N VAL A 117 17.88 4.29 -3.51
CA VAL A 117 17.01 3.28 -2.88
C VAL A 117 17.76 1.96 -2.85
N ILE A 118 17.71 1.26 -1.71
CA ILE A 118 18.51 0.06 -1.41
C ILE A 118 17.66 -1.19 -1.56
#